data_AF-A0A553EUA9-F1
#
_entry.id   AF-A0A553EUA9-F1
#
_cell.length_a   1.000
_cell.length_b   1.000
_cell.length_c   1.000
_cell.angle_alpha   90.00
_cell.angle_beta   90.00
_cell.angle_gamma   90.00
#
_symmetry.space_group_name_H-M   'P 1'
#
loop_
_entity.id
_entity.type
_entity.pdbx_description
1 polymer ?
#
loop_
_entity_poly.entity_id
_entity_poly.type
_entity_poly.pdbx_seq_one_letter_code
_entity_poly.pdbx_strand_id
1 'polypeptide(L)'
;MKSIYKIGLAVTFIAVLPLYLKAQAPRTVIIEPDTLAALNNTINGDTLENGERVDPNTVYILRRNSVYKTNAFILNPGFKLVVRAEEGPGSMPIIQPTPIRGGDAFRAFTLSSDFELDGVYVTNIDDTGGSLNRIFRVNTAATIRLKNCWLDGTSQSVVRFDSPGSSVFIENSIISHVGETFDTGNGRVIDVRGGGAIAADSIVFRNNTIFNIARRLVRHNNNLSSNYIEISNNTLVNSISAIGSFEQTREIKVVNNLFVNPNMEGDTRSANLFSIDAFDSENLYTEAGIDPTRRLEIHHNWFYFDPVITDVWADTVDMPDFYDGDIFEDLVDLNGDLFNDTTAAENALMSEPYTFTGPIKFRNAPRPSEAIVIGVVNDGLTAPSRDDGVSPNWNYATSPFFQVIQGTLSLPWEFPYDFTYDASSLAASSALNGGPVGDPRWVPQVLNDVIVSLDDLMAKTSLFYPNPVTHNYIAFKNASDIKSLQIYALNGLEVKNKEDMISGRIDLSGLPDGMFILKVTNSRNQILNQKIIKK
;
A
#
# COMPACT_ATOMS: atom_id res chain seq x y z
N MET A 1 44.23 22.62 70.47
CA MET A 1 44.82 21.90 69.33
C MET A 1 43.75 21.09 68.63
N LYS A 2 43.42 21.48 67.39
CA LYS A 2 42.84 20.71 66.27
C LYS A 2 41.77 21.53 65.53
N SER A 3 42.11 21.78 64.28
CA SER A 3 41.49 22.64 63.28
C SER A 3 40.13 22.10 62.82
N ILE A 4 39.18 23.00 62.61
CA ILE A 4 37.89 22.76 61.97
C ILE A 4 38.07 23.08 60.49
N TYR A 5 38.10 22.06 59.64
CA TYR A 5 37.76 22.15 58.22
C TYR A 5 36.38 21.53 58.05
N LYS A 6 35.35 22.35 57.79
CA LYS A 6 34.07 21.88 57.25
C LYS A 6 34.02 22.31 55.78
N ILE A 7 34.29 21.34 54.91
CA ILE A 7 34.07 21.43 53.47
C ILE A 7 32.56 21.51 53.25
N GLY A 8 32.10 22.62 52.68
CA GLY A 8 30.72 22.77 52.22
C GLY A 8 30.52 21.96 50.95
N LEU A 9 29.77 20.86 51.05
CA LEU A 9 29.28 20.12 49.90
C LEU A 9 28.03 20.87 49.39
N ALA A 10 28.21 21.71 48.38
CA ALA A 10 27.10 22.27 47.62
C ALA A 10 26.46 21.16 46.79
N VAL A 11 25.37 20.58 47.29
CA VAL A 11 24.52 19.68 46.52
C VAL A 11 23.68 20.54 45.58
N THR A 12 24.15 20.68 44.34
CA THR A 12 23.36 21.24 43.24
C THR A 12 22.21 20.28 42.94
N PHE A 13 21.01 20.60 43.45
CA PHE A 13 19.77 19.97 43.04
C PHE A 13 19.48 20.40 41.59
N ILE A 14 19.95 19.61 40.61
CA ILE A 14 19.46 19.70 39.23
C ILE A 14 18.03 19.15 39.27
N ALA A 15 17.06 20.06 39.33
CA ALA A 15 15.67 19.72 39.05
C ALA A 15 15.59 19.31 37.59
N VAL A 16 15.69 17.99 37.33
CA VAL A 16 15.25 17.40 36.07
C VAL A 16 13.73 17.54 36.08
N LEU A 17 13.23 18.69 35.60
CA LEU A 17 11.84 18.77 35.16
C LEU A 17 11.70 17.74 34.03
N PRO A 18 10.85 16.71 34.16
CA PRO A 18 10.43 15.98 33.00
C PRO A 18 9.64 16.98 32.16
N LEU A 19 10.25 17.43 31.07
CA LEU A 19 9.55 18.05 29.95
C LEU A 19 8.55 17.01 29.45
N TYR A 20 7.37 17.01 30.05
CA TYR A 20 6.19 16.41 29.47
C TYR A 20 5.87 17.23 28.21
N LEU A 21 6.55 16.91 27.11
CA LEU A 21 6.09 17.21 25.77
C LEU A 21 4.75 16.48 25.63
N LYS A 22 3.66 17.14 26.05
CA LYS A 22 2.34 16.74 25.58
C LYS A 22 2.41 16.89 24.06
N ALA A 23 2.33 15.76 23.35
CA ALA A 23 2.04 15.79 21.93
C ALA A 23 0.80 16.69 21.76
N GLN A 24 0.96 17.85 21.14
CA GLN A 24 -0.17 18.72 20.84
C GLN A 24 -1.11 17.92 19.97
N ALA A 25 -2.40 17.90 20.34
CA ALA A 25 -3.41 17.32 19.49
C ALA A 25 -3.35 18.04 18.13
N PRO A 26 -3.45 17.32 17.00
CA PRO A 26 -3.40 17.94 15.68
C PRO A 26 -4.45 19.05 15.56
N ARG A 27 -4.06 20.23 15.06
CA ARG A 27 -5.02 21.27 14.68
C ARG A 27 -5.73 20.87 13.40
N THR A 28 -7.05 20.85 13.41
CA THR A 28 -7.85 20.56 12.21
C THR A 28 -8.24 21.85 11.50
N VAL A 29 -8.04 21.90 10.18
CA VAL A 29 -8.49 22.99 9.32
C VAL A 29 -9.37 22.42 8.22
N ILE A 30 -10.65 22.78 8.22
CA ILE A 30 -11.57 22.41 7.14
C ILE A 30 -11.37 23.38 5.97
N ILE A 31 -11.22 22.83 4.78
CA ILE A 31 -11.09 23.61 3.53
C ILE A 31 -12.42 23.57 2.80
N GLU A 32 -13.02 24.73 2.59
CA GLU A 32 -14.22 24.83 1.76
C GLU A 32 -13.82 24.86 0.25
N PRO A 33 -14.61 24.24 -0.64
CA PRO A 33 -14.28 24.09 -2.08
C PRO A 33 -14.73 25.29 -2.94
N ASP A 34 -15.03 26.42 -2.30
CA ASP A 34 -15.78 27.57 -2.81
C ASP A 34 -14.99 28.48 -3.76
N THR A 35 -13.69 28.28 -3.92
CA THR A 35 -12.84 29.07 -4.84
C THR A 35 -11.81 28.22 -5.60
N LEU A 36 -11.43 28.68 -6.79
CA LEU A 36 -10.26 28.15 -7.49
C LEU A 36 -9.05 28.29 -6.58
N ALA A 37 -8.27 27.21 -6.45
CA ALA A 37 -7.08 27.16 -5.61
C ALA A 37 -7.34 27.25 -4.09
N ALA A 38 -8.57 27.03 -3.61
CA ALA A 38 -8.89 27.02 -2.18
C ALA A 38 -7.89 26.17 -1.36
N LEU A 39 -7.61 24.95 -1.83
CA LEU A 39 -6.64 24.05 -1.20
C LEU A 39 -5.23 24.68 -1.10
N ASN A 40 -4.69 25.17 -2.22
CA ASN A 40 -3.37 25.78 -2.26
C ASN A 40 -3.29 27.03 -1.37
N ASN A 41 -4.32 27.88 -1.43
CA ASN A 41 -4.37 29.14 -0.69
C ASN A 41 -4.46 28.88 0.81
N THR A 42 -5.28 27.93 1.25
CA THR A 42 -5.37 27.57 2.66
C THR A 42 -4.07 26.98 3.18
N ILE A 43 -3.44 26.04 2.46
CA ILE A 43 -2.17 25.44 2.90
C ILE A 43 -1.05 26.51 2.95
N ASN A 44 -0.93 27.35 1.92
CA ASN A 44 0.12 28.36 1.84
C ASN A 44 -0.08 29.50 2.84
N GLY A 45 -1.33 29.90 3.09
CA GLY A 45 -1.69 30.97 4.01
C GLY A 45 -1.71 30.54 5.49
N ASP A 46 -1.55 29.26 5.79
CA ASP A 46 -1.54 28.74 7.17
C ASP A 46 -0.16 28.92 7.84
N THR A 47 0.28 30.17 7.85
CA THR A 47 1.54 30.65 8.43
C THR A 47 1.30 31.88 9.31
N LEU A 48 2.23 32.10 10.24
CA LEU A 48 2.36 33.33 11.01
C LEU A 48 3.05 34.41 10.14
N GLU A 49 3.04 35.66 10.60
CA GLU A 49 3.65 36.80 9.89
C GLU A 49 5.16 36.61 9.62
N ASN A 50 5.85 35.83 10.47
CA ASN A 50 7.27 35.48 10.31
C ASN A 50 7.52 34.32 9.32
N GLY A 51 6.46 33.76 8.72
CA GLY A 51 6.52 32.63 7.79
C GLY A 51 6.53 31.24 8.44
N GLU A 52 6.58 31.13 9.77
CA GLU A 52 6.44 29.85 10.46
C GLU A 52 5.02 29.29 10.32
N ARG A 53 4.84 27.97 10.39
CA ARG A 53 3.51 27.36 10.36
C ARG A 53 2.72 27.77 11.60
N VAL A 54 1.42 28.03 11.46
CA VAL A 54 0.53 28.28 12.61
C VAL A 54 0.55 27.09 13.58
N ASP A 55 0.53 25.87 13.03
CA ASP A 55 0.75 24.63 13.78
C ASP A 55 1.41 23.58 12.86
N PRO A 56 2.58 23.03 13.22
CA PRO A 56 3.29 22.02 12.42
C PRO A 56 2.56 20.68 12.31
N ASN A 57 1.55 20.42 13.15
CA ASN A 57 0.72 19.21 13.14
C ASN A 57 -0.68 19.46 12.54
N THR A 58 -0.83 20.49 11.70
CA THR A 58 -2.12 20.79 11.07
C THR A 58 -2.57 19.65 10.14
N VAL A 59 -3.85 19.27 10.26
CA VAL A 59 -4.54 18.32 9.37
C VAL A 59 -5.59 19.08 8.56
N TYR A 60 -5.45 19.08 7.25
CA TYR A 60 -6.39 19.72 6.33
C TYR A 60 -7.50 18.74 5.93
N ILE A 61 -8.76 19.13 6.17
CA ILE A 61 -9.93 18.30 5.92
C ILE A 61 -10.69 18.81 4.70
N LEU A 62 -10.90 17.91 3.74
CA LEU A 62 -11.66 18.15 2.51
C LEU A 62 -13.09 17.61 2.67
N ARG A 63 -14.10 18.43 2.38
CA ARG A 63 -15.52 18.06 2.43
C ARG A 63 -15.83 16.92 1.46
N ARG A 64 -16.69 15.99 1.88
CA ARG A 64 -17.22 14.95 0.98
C ARG A 64 -17.99 15.57 -0.19
N ASN A 65 -18.11 14.83 -1.30
CA ASN A 65 -18.88 15.25 -2.48
C ASN A 65 -18.44 16.61 -3.05
N SER A 66 -17.15 16.95 -2.94
CA SER A 66 -16.62 18.25 -3.33
C SER A 66 -15.44 18.12 -4.29
N VAL A 67 -15.27 19.10 -5.19
CA VAL A 67 -14.12 19.19 -6.10
C VAL A 67 -13.26 20.39 -5.71
N TYR A 68 -11.98 20.13 -5.46
CA TYR A 68 -10.95 21.10 -5.16
C TYR A 68 -10.11 21.35 -6.41
N LYS A 69 -10.42 22.44 -7.10
CA LYS A 69 -9.68 22.86 -8.29
C LYS A 69 -8.35 23.50 -7.91
N THR A 70 -7.27 23.03 -8.51
CA THR A 70 -5.90 23.52 -8.27
C THR A 70 -5.33 24.18 -9.51
N ASN A 71 -4.61 25.29 -9.36
CA ASN A 71 -4.01 26.04 -10.48
C ASN A 71 -2.51 26.32 -10.28
N ALA A 72 -1.91 25.72 -9.25
CA ALA A 72 -0.52 25.89 -8.87
C ALA A 72 -0.03 24.64 -8.14
N PHE A 73 1.29 24.53 -7.96
CA PHE A 73 1.87 23.47 -7.15
C PHE A 73 1.53 23.67 -5.66
N ILE A 74 1.12 22.59 -5.00
CA ILE A 74 1.11 22.41 -3.55
C ILE A 74 2.51 21.93 -3.16
N LEU A 75 3.17 22.73 -2.33
CA LEU A 75 4.54 22.53 -1.87
C LEU A 75 4.55 22.39 -0.35
N ASN A 76 5.47 21.60 0.20
CA ASN A 76 5.65 21.46 1.65
C ASN A 76 7.13 21.49 2.10
N PRO A 77 7.92 22.52 1.76
CA PRO A 77 9.30 22.58 2.21
C PRO A 77 9.38 22.74 3.73
N GLY A 78 10.00 21.78 4.41
CA GLY A 78 10.32 21.88 5.84
C GLY A 78 9.16 21.55 6.79
N PHE A 79 8.03 21.02 6.29
CA PHE A 79 6.92 20.60 7.16
C PHE A 79 6.17 19.37 6.63
N LYS A 80 5.64 18.55 7.53
CA LYS A 80 4.76 17.44 7.17
C LYS A 80 3.42 18.00 6.72
N LEU A 81 2.96 17.61 5.53
CA LEU A 81 1.62 17.96 5.05
C LEU A 81 0.68 16.76 5.23
N VAL A 82 -0.47 16.98 5.89
CA VAL A 82 -1.51 15.96 6.08
C VAL A 82 -2.82 16.48 5.51
N VAL A 83 -3.36 15.78 4.51
CA VAL A 83 -4.66 16.09 3.89
C VAL A 83 -5.55 14.86 4.00
N ARG A 84 -6.80 15.04 4.45
CA ARG A 84 -7.76 13.95 4.60
C ARG A 84 -9.12 14.35 4.11
N ALA A 85 -9.90 13.38 3.67
CA ALA A 85 -11.33 13.57 3.52
C ALA A 85 -12.02 13.69 4.88
N GLU A 86 -13.12 14.43 4.91
CA GLU A 86 -14.03 14.48 6.03
C GLU A 86 -14.57 13.08 6.36
N GLU A 87 -14.72 12.79 7.64
CA GLU A 87 -15.36 11.53 8.07
C GLU A 87 -16.85 11.56 7.75
N GLY A 88 -17.38 10.40 7.36
CA GLY A 88 -18.80 10.24 7.10
C GLY A 88 -19.11 9.76 5.68
N PRO A 89 -20.41 9.63 5.36
CA PRO A 89 -20.86 9.11 4.08
C PRO A 89 -20.62 10.12 2.94
N GLY A 90 -20.61 9.60 1.72
CA GLY A 90 -20.47 10.39 0.50
C GLY A 90 -19.21 10.07 -0.28
N SER A 91 -19.17 10.56 -1.51
CA SER A 91 -18.05 10.39 -2.43
C SER A 91 -16.79 11.07 -1.91
N MET A 92 -15.64 10.53 -2.29
CA MET A 92 -14.34 11.12 -1.97
C MET A 92 -14.28 12.56 -2.49
N PRO A 93 -13.69 13.50 -1.72
CA PRO A 93 -13.29 14.77 -2.28
C PRO A 93 -12.32 14.54 -3.44
N ILE A 94 -12.47 15.33 -4.49
CA ILE A 94 -11.66 15.25 -5.70
C ILE A 94 -10.67 16.41 -5.71
N ILE A 95 -9.39 16.14 -5.94
CA ILE A 95 -8.40 17.17 -6.29
C ILE A 95 -8.18 17.09 -7.79
N GLN A 96 -8.50 18.19 -8.49
CA GLN A 96 -8.41 18.27 -9.96
C GLN A 96 -7.56 19.49 -10.38
N PRO A 97 -6.57 19.31 -11.26
CA PRO A 97 -5.91 20.40 -11.95
C PRO A 97 -6.89 21.21 -12.80
N THR A 98 -6.75 22.52 -12.81
CA THR A 98 -7.58 23.41 -13.62
C THR A 98 -6.70 24.53 -14.16
N PRO A 99 -6.61 24.69 -15.49
CA PRO A 99 -5.91 25.81 -16.10
C PRO A 99 -6.55 27.13 -15.67
N ILE A 100 -5.71 28.15 -15.47
CA ILE A 100 -6.21 29.53 -15.42
C ILE A 100 -6.63 29.89 -16.84
N ARG A 101 -7.77 30.57 -17.02
CA ARG A 101 -8.36 30.90 -18.33
C ARG A 101 -7.30 31.35 -19.37
N GLY A 102 -7.00 30.48 -20.34
CA GLY A 102 -6.02 30.73 -21.41
C GLY A 102 -4.56 30.32 -21.12
N GLY A 103 -4.28 29.67 -19.99
CA GLY A 103 -2.98 29.12 -19.63
C GLY A 103 -3.01 27.61 -19.40
N ASP A 104 -1.87 27.04 -19.05
CA ASP A 104 -1.71 25.59 -18.85
C ASP A 104 -2.15 25.15 -17.45
N ALA A 105 -2.62 23.91 -17.32
CA ALA A 105 -2.82 23.26 -16.04
C ALA A 105 -1.48 22.80 -15.45
N PHE A 106 -1.39 22.77 -14.12
CA PHE A 106 -0.22 22.28 -13.39
C PHE A 106 -0.60 21.07 -12.55
N ARG A 107 0.31 20.08 -12.45
CA ARG A 107 0.13 18.97 -11.50
C ARG A 107 -0.06 19.54 -10.10
N ALA A 108 -0.90 18.91 -9.27
CA ALA A 108 -1.20 19.46 -7.95
C ALA A 108 0.01 19.38 -7.00
N PHE A 109 0.71 18.25 -6.90
CA PHE A 109 1.69 18.06 -5.81
C PHE A 109 3.15 18.07 -6.27
N THR A 110 3.97 18.88 -5.59
CA THR A 110 5.44 18.82 -5.65
C THR A 110 6.00 18.90 -4.23
N LEU A 111 6.38 17.75 -3.69
CA LEU A 111 6.63 17.53 -2.28
C LEU A 111 8.13 17.60 -1.97
N SER A 112 8.47 18.19 -0.81
CA SER A 112 9.85 18.31 -0.31
C SER A 112 9.97 17.90 1.18
N SER A 113 8.95 17.29 1.74
CA SER A 113 8.92 16.74 3.11
C SER A 113 7.80 15.70 3.21
N ASP A 114 7.69 15.05 4.36
CA ASP A 114 6.68 14.01 4.61
C ASP A 114 5.26 14.45 4.22
N PHE A 115 4.52 13.51 3.64
CA PHE A 115 3.17 13.77 3.16
C PHE A 115 2.25 12.60 3.47
N GLU A 116 1.02 12.91 3.88
CA GLU A 116 -0.03 11.94 4.13
C GLU A 116 -1.33 12.39 3.47
N LEU A 117 -1.91 11.49 2.68
CA LEU A 117 -3.21 11.65 2.03
C LEU A 117 -4.12 10.48 2.41
N ASP A 118 -5.33 10.78 2.88
CA ASP A 118 -6.31 9.76 3.28
C ASP A 118 -7.71 10.03 2.73
N GLY A 119 -8.27 9.09 1.98
CA GLY A 119 -9.67 9.12 1.55
C GLY A 119 -9.99 10.07 0.40
N VAL A 120 -8.99 10.46 -0.40
CA VAL A 120 -9.10 11.50 -1.44
C VAL A 120 -8.94 10.90 -2.84
N TYR A 121 -9.75 11.37 -3.79
CA TYR A 121 -9.56 11.11 -5.21
C TYR A 121 -8.66 12.20 -5.81
N VAL A 122 -7.48 11.84 -6.31
CA VAL A 122 -6.58 12.74 -7.04
C VAL A 122 -6.51 12.28 -8.49
N THR A 123 -6.94 13.15 -9.40
CA THR A 123 -6.76 12.94 -10.84
C THR A 123 -5.74 13.93 -11.38
N ASN A 124 -4.97 13.50 -12.38
CA ASN A 124 -4.13 14.39 -13.17
C ASN A 124 -4.74 14.74 -14.53
N ILE A 125 -6.01 14.40 -14.73
CA ILE A 125 -6.81 14.91 -15.84
C ILE A 125 -7.39 16.27 -15.45
N ASP A 126 -7.06 17.30 -16.23
CA ASP A 126 -7.59 18.64 -16.01
C ASP A 126 -9.08 18.75 -16.37
N ASP A 127 -9.71 19.88 -16.06
CA ASP A 127 -11.13 20.08 -16.30
C ASP A 127 -11.50 20.27 -17.78
N THR A 128 -10.51 20.28 -18.68
CA THR A 128 -10.68 20.23 -20.15
C THR A 128 -10.48 18.83 -20.73
N GLY A 129 -10.02 17.86 -19.93
CA GLY A 129 -9.70 16.49 -20.37
C GLY A 129 -8.23 16.26 -20.71
N GLY A 130 -7.36 17.26 -20.53
CA GLY A 130 -5.92 17.13 -20.74
C GLY A 130 -5.23 16.34 -19.63
N SER A 131 -4.29 15.46 -19.97
CA SER A 131 -3.55 14.64 -19.01
C SER A 131 -2.22 15.28 -18.60
N LEU A 132 -1.93 15.29 -17.30
CA LEU A 132 -0.66 15.76 -16.74
C LEU A 132 0.26 14.60 -16.34
N ASN A 133 1.57 14.86 -16.31
CA ASN A 133 2.57 13.79 -16.30
C ASN A 133 2.82 13.07 -14.96
N ARG A 134 2.64 13.71 -13.80
CA ARG A 134 2.99 13.12 -12.49
C ARG A 134 2.02 13.57 -11.42
N ILE A 135 1.39 12.66 -10.67
CA ILE A 135 0.46 13.07 -9.59
C ILE A 135 1.27 13.66 -8.43
N PHE A 136 2.27 12.93 -7.96
CA PHE A 136 3.19 13.35 -6.92
C PHE A 136 4.63 13.36 -7.44
N ARG A 137 5.28 14.53 -7.37
CA ARG A 137 6.72 14.64 -7.57
C ARG A 137 7.40 14.92 -6.24
N VAL A 138 8.36 14.10 -5.84
CA VAL A 138 9.06 14.20 -4.56
C VAL A 138 10.50 14.64 -4.82
N ASN A 139 10.81 15.88 -4.45
CA ASN A 139 12.07 16.54 -4.80
C ASN A 139 13.21 16.24 -3.82
N THR A 140 12.89 15.93 -2.56
CA THR A 140 13.85 15.63 -1.49
C THR A 140 13.38 14.41 -0.72
N ALA A 141 14.29 13.75 0.00
CA ALA A 141 13.97 12.59 0.83
C ALA A 141 12.74 12.87 1.71
N ALA A 142 11.70 12.05 1.55
CA ALA A 142 10.44 12.19 2.25
C ALA A 142 9.73 10.85 2.37
N THR A 143 8.88 10.74 3.39
CA THR A 143 7.97 9.62 3.55
C THR A 143 6.56 10.00 3.07
N ILE A 144 6.08 9.30 2.05
CA ILE A 144 4.79 9.51 1.40
C ILE A 144 3.83 8.41 1.81
N ARG A 145 2.66 8.78 2.34
CA ARG A 145 1.60 7.84 2.76
C ARG A 145 0.30 8.16 2.03
N LEU A 146 -0.15 7.24 1.20
CA LEU A 146 -1.38 7.35 0.41
C LEU A 146 -2.33 6.23 0.84
N LYS A 147 -3.43 6.58 1.49
CA LYS A 147 -4.36 5.62 2.10
C LYS A 147 -5.77 5.86 1.61
N ASN A 148 -6.50 4.79 1.30
CA ASN A 148 -7.91 4.90 0.89
C ASN A 148 -8.11 5.91 -0.27
N CYS A 149 -7.11 6.06 -1.13
CA CYS A 149 -7.11 7.06 -2.19
C CYS A 149 -7.60 6.44 -3.50
N TRP A 150 -8.07 7.29 -4.41
CA TRP A 150 -8.13 6.98 -5.83
C TRP A 150 -7.11 7.85 -6.55
N LEU A 151 -6.13 7.25 -7.20
CA LEU A 151 -5.03 7.92 -7.90
C LEU A 151 -5.13 7.61 -9.39
N ASP A 152 -5.42 8.62 -10.21
CA ASP A 152 -5.91 8.38 -11.57
C ASP A 152 -5.32 9.34 -12.60
N GLY A 153 -5.24 8.84 -13.83
CA GLY A 153 -5.20 9.69 -15.02
C GLY A 153 -3.95 10.54 -15.10
N THR A 154 -2.80 9.91 -15.34
CA THR A 154 -1.50 10.59 -15.41
C THR A 154 -0.71 10.06 -16.60
N SER A 155 -0.08 10.92 -17.40
CA SER A 155 0.63 10.47 -18.61
C SER A 155 1.99 9.83 -18.34
N GLN A 156 2.58 9.98 -17.14
CA GLN A 156 3.90 9.40 -16.85
C GLN A 156 3.99 8.57 -15.58
N SER A 157 3.65 9.12 -14.41
CA SER A 157 3.66 8.34 -13.18
C SER A 157 2.73 8.82 -12.07
N VAL A 158 2.44 7.94 -11.11
CA VAL A 158 1.70 8.32 -9.90
C VAL A 158 2.66 9.03 -8.94
N VAL A 159 3.75 8.38 -8.54
CA VAL A 159 4.80 9.00 -7.72
C VAL A 159 6.11 8.97 -8.48
N ARG A 160 6.85 10.08 -8.45
CA ARG A 160 8.24 10.13 -8.90
C ARG A 160 9.14 10.63 -7.78
N PHE A 161 10.18 9.86 -7.47
CA PHE A 161 11.28 10.31 -6.61
C PHE A 161 12.35 10.96 -7.46
N ASP A 162 12.82 12.14 -7.06
CA ASP A 162 13.96 12.83 -7.69
C ASP A 162 15.21 12.82 -6.82
N SER A 163 15.09 12.38 -5.56
CA SER A 163 16.18 12.34 -4.58
C SER A 163 16.22 11.00 -3.86
N PRO A 164 17.42 10.52 -3.50
CA PRO A 164 17.60 9.27 -2.76
C PRO A 164 16.96 9.33 -1.37
N GLY A 165 16.63 8.15 -0.82
CA GLY A 165 16.16 8.00 0.56
C GLY A 165 14.67 8.29 0.79
N SER A 166 13.87 8.37 -0.27
CA SER A 166 12.41 8.54 -0.14
C SER A 166 11.71 7.20 0.08
N SER A 167 10.57 7.23 0.76
CA SER A 167 9.70 6.07 0.95
C SER A 167 8.27 6.37 0.54
N VAL A 168 7.55 5.38 0.01
CA VAL A 168 6.14 5.48 -0.37
C VAL A 168 5.37 4.26 0.10
N PHE A 169 4.20 4.52 0.68
CA PHE A 169 3.27 3.50 1.15
C PHE A 169 1.91 3.80 0.55
N ILE A 170 1.44 2.92 -0.32
CA ILE A 170 0.12 3.01 -0.95
C ILE A 170 -0.71 1.84 -0.43
N GLU A 171 -1.76 2.16 0.33
CA GLU A 171 -2.54 1.16 1.06
C GLU A 171 -4.04 1.37 0.83
N ASN A 172 -4.77 0.26 0.63
CA ASN A 172 -6.23 0.26 0.47
C ASN A 172 -6.69 1.26 -0.60
N SER A 173 -5.94 1.42 -1.69
CA SER A 173 -6.16 2.47 -2.68
C SER A 173 -6.42 1.91 -4.07
N ILE A 174 -7.06 2.71 -4.90
CA ILE A 174 -7.30 2.43 -6.31
C ILE A 174 -6.31 3.24 -7.13
N ILE A 175 -5.61 2.60 -8.07
CA ILE A 175 -4.72 3.24 -9.02
C ILE A 175 -5.20 2.92 -10.43
N SER A 176 -5.42 3.93 -11.26
CA SER A 176 -6.00 3.72 -12.59
C SER A 176 -5.44 4.63 -13.65
N HIS A 177 -5.46 4.15 -14.89
CA HIS A 177 -5.13 4.93 -16.09
C HIS A 177 -3.78 5.66 -15.96
N VAL A 178 -2.72 4.87 -15.82
CA VAL A 178 -1.36 5.38 -15.64
C VAL A 178 -0.59 5.19 -16.93
N GLY A 179 -0.21 6.29 -17.57
CA GLY A 179 0.43 6.34 -18.88
C GLY A 179 -0.57 6.39 -20.02
N GLU A 180 -0.02 6.33 -21.23
CA GLU A 180 -0.74 6.29 -22.49
C GLU A 180 -0.30 5.03 -23.22
N THR A 181 -1.23 4.37 -23.92
CA THR A 181 -0.94 3.07 -24.56
C THR A 181 0.00 3.18 -25.76
N PHE A 182 0.08 4.36 -26.41
CA PHE A 182 1.07 4.67 -27.45
C PHE A 182 2.42 5.12 -26.86
N ASP A 183 2.41 5.82 -25.71
CA ASP A 183 3.65 6.19 -25.00
C ASP A 183 4.03 5.15 -23.95
N THR A 184 4.42 4.01 -24.49
CA THR A 184 5.06 2.90 -23.78
C THR A 184 6.41 3.28 -23.13
N GLY A 185 6.94 4.48 -23.40
CA GLY A 185 8.05 5.10 -22.66
C GLY A 185 7.68 5.48 -21.21
N ASN A 186 6.39 5.67 -20.96
CA ASN A 186 5.83 6.22 -19.74
C ASN A 186 4.75 5.29 -19.13
N GLY A 187 4.08 5.70 -18.05
CA GLY A 187 3.05 4.89 -17.38
C GLY A 187 3.52 4.01 -16.22
N ARG A 188 4.34 4.56 -15.31
CA ARG A 188 4.82 3.85 -14.11
C ARG A 188 4.02 4.23 -12.89
N VAL A 189 3.70 3.32 -11.98
CA VAL A 189 3.10 3.76 -10.71
C VAL A 189 4.14 4.50 -9.88
N ILE A 190 5.29 3.87 -9.63
CA ILE A 190 6.44 4.47 -8.96
C ILE A 190 7.60 4.57 -9.95
N ASP A 191 8.10 5.80 -10.12
CA ASP A 191 9.28 6.10 -10.93
C ASP A 191 10.41 6.59 -10.02
N VAL A 192 11.31 5.67 -9.68
CA VAL A 192 12.48 5.96 -8.86
C VAL A 192 13.55 6.59 -9.73
N ARG A 193 13.87 7.86 -9.42
CA ARG A 193 15.00 8.59 -9.99
C ARG A 193 15.78 9.26 -8.86
N GLY A 194 16.92 9.82 -9.24
CA GLY A 194 17.87 10.43 -8.32
C GLY A 194 19.25 9.84 -8.54
N GLY A 195 20.30 10.60 -8.21
CA GLY A 195 21.66 10.08 -8.20
C GLY A 195 21.92 9.26 -6.92
N GLY A 196 22.75 8.22 -7.02
CA GLY A 196 23.13 7.34 -5.89
C GLY A 196 23.01 5.86 -6.27
N ALA A 197 23.52 4.95 -5.43
CA ALA A 197 23.32 3.51 -5.63
C ALA A 197 21.95 3.05 -5.11
N ILE A 198 21.49 3.60 -3.97
CA ILE A 198 20.18 3.33 -3.37
C ILE A 198 19.34 4.61 -3.46
N ALA A 199 18.27 4.58 -4.26
CA ALA A 199 17.45 5.75 -4.57
C ALA A 199 16.11 5.79 -3.83
N ALA A 200 15.63 4.67 -3.29
CA ALA A 200 14.49 4.66 -2.40
C ALA A 200 14.79 3.82 -1.15
N ASP A 201 14.19 4.20 -0.03
CA ASP A 201 14.25 3.37 1.17
C ASP A 201 13.17 2.29 1.10
N SER A 202 11.89 2.65 1.15
CA SER A 202 10.79 1.67 1.14
C SER A 202 9.73 1.99 0.07
N ILE A 203 9.33 1.00 -0.73
CA ILE A 203 8.21 1.08 -1.67
C ILE A 203 7.20 -0.01 -1.31
N VAL A 204 6.00 0.37 -0.88
CA VAL A 204 5.02 -0.56 -0.33
C VAL A 204 3.66 -0.37 -0.98
N PHE A 205 3.10 -1.47 -1.50
CA PHE A 205 1.75 -1.60 -2.01
C PHE A 205 1.00 -2.68 -1.25
N ARG A 206 -0.04 -2.31 -0.49
CA ARG A 206 -0.91 -3.27 0.19
C ARG A 206 -2.38 -3.06 -0.13
N ASN A 207 -3.10 -4.14 -0.41
CA ASN A 207 -4.56 -4.11 -0.56
C ASN A 207 -5.04 -3.12 -1.64
N ASN A 208 -4.29 -2.97 -2.73
CA ASN A 208 -4.63 -2.03 -3.79
C ASN A 208 -5.28 -2.71 -4.98
N THR A 209 -6.16 -1.97 -5.65
CA THR A 209 -6.65 -2.33 -6.97
C THR A 209 -6.01 -1.41 -7.99
N ILE A 210 -5.30 -2.00 -8.93
CA ILE A 210 -4.48 -1.30 -9.91
C ILE A 210 -4.95 -1.75 -11.28
N PHE A 211 -5.27 -0.83 -12.19
CA PHE A 211 -5.65 -1.25 -13.53
C PHE A 211 -5.31 -0.25 -14.61
N ASN A 212 -5.17 -0.76 -15.83
CA ASN A 212 -4.88 0.02 -17.03
C ASN A 212 -3.63 0.88 -16.84
N ILE A 213 -2.48 0.22 -16.67
CA ILE A 213 -1.17 0.87 -16.59
C ILE A 213 -0.36 0.57 -17.84
N ALA A 214 0.27 1.59 -18.42
CA ALA A 214 0.98 1.45 -19.69
C ALA A 214 2.39 0.85 -19.54
N ARG A 215 2.94 0.79 -18.32
CA ARG A 215 4.25 0.17 -18.12
C ARG A 215 4.31 -0.73 -16.90
N ARG A 216 4.80 -0.23 -15.77
CA ARG A 216 5.16 -1.05 -14.61
C ARG A 216 4.76 -0.43 -13.28
N LEU A 217 4.57 -1.25 -12.25
CA LEU A 217 4.32 -0.78 -10.89
C LEU A 217 5.53 -0.02 -10.35
N VAL A 218 6.73 -0.58 -10.50
CA VAL A 218 7.96 0.04 -10.02
C VAL A 218 9.00 0.05 -11.12
N ARG A 219 9.57 1.23 -11.36
CA ARG A 219 10.77 1.40 -12.16
C ARG A 219 11.88 2.00 -11.34
N HIS A 220 13.05 1.39 -11.42
CA HIS A 220 14.31 2.03 -11.13
C HIS A 220 14.98 2.49 -12.43
N ASN A 221 15.57 3.68 -12.41
CA ASN A 221 16.15 4.29 -13.59
C ASN A 221 17.67 4.31 -13.49
N ASN A 222 18.41 3.68 -14.42
CA ASN A 222 19.88 3.59 -14.41
C ASN A 222 20.43 2.75 -13.24
N ASN A 223 19.94 1.50 -13.09
CA ASN A 223 20.45 0.51 -12.12
C ASN A 223 20.38 0.99 -10.65
N LEU A 224 19.41 1.87 -10.34
CA LEU A 224 19.14 2.28 -8.97
C LEU A 224 18.49 1.14 -8.19
N SER A 225 18.66 1.09 -6.88
CA SER A 225 17.98 0.11 -6.04
C SER A 225 17.15 0.74 -4.92
N SER A 226 16.34 -0.10 -4.28
CA SER A 226 15.63 0.21 -3.03
C SER A 226 16.19 -0.60 -1.86
N ASN A 227 15.99 -0.16 -0.62
CA ASN A 227 16.21 -1.05 0.53
C ASN A 227 15.09 -2.10 0.63
N TYR A 228 13.84 -1.70 0.43
CA TYR A 228 12.68 -2.56 0.63
C TYR A 228 11.59 -2.34 -0.42
N ILE A 229 11.10 -3.42 -1.00
CA ILE A 229 9.90 -3.43 -1.86
C ILE A 229 8.92 -4.47 -1.32
N GLU A 230 7.68 -4.04 -1.07
CA GLU A 230 6.56 -4.93 -0.79
C GLU A 230 5.41 -4.69 -1.76
N ILE A 231 4.94 -5.77 -2.39
CA ILE A 231 3.73 -5.81 -3.19
C ILE A 231 2.91 -6.96 -2.63
N SER A 232 1.94 -6.67 -1.76
CA SER A 232 1.12 -7.69 -1.10
C SER A 232 -0.37 -7.45 -1.24
N ASN A 233 -1.12 -8.53 -1.51
CA ASN A 233 -2.58 -8.48 -1.56
C ASN A 233 -3.13 -7.43 -2.54
N ASN A 234 -2.51 -7.26 -3.71
CA ASN A 234 -2.98 -6.33 -4.74
C ASN A 234 -3.64 -7.07 -5.89
N THR A 235 -4.68 -6.47 -6.47
CA THR A 235 -5.27 -6.90 -7.75
C THR A 235 -4.77 -5.96 -8.84
N LEU A 236 -3.94 -6.45 -9.77
CA LEU A 236 -3.51 -5.74 -10.97
C LEU A 236 -4.28 -6.26 -12.18
N VAL A 237 -4.93 -5.39 -12.95
CA VAL A 237 -5.65 -5.75 -14.19
C VAL A 237 -5.19 -4.89 -15.35
N ASN A 238 -4.64 -5.52 -16.38
CA ASN A 238 -4.08 -4.89 -17.59
C ASN A 238 -2.87 -4.01 -17.27
N SER A 239 -1.67 -4.59 -17.37
CA SER A 239 -0.43 -3.82 -17.57
C SER A 239 0.09 -4.09 -18.97
N ILE A 240 0.43 -3.05 -19.72
CA ILE A 240 0.97 -3.24 -21.07
C ILE A 240 2.35 -3.89 -21.02
N SER A 241 3.19 -3.48 -20.06
CA SER A 241 4.55 -4.00 -19.89
C SER A 241 4.69 -4.78 -18.57
N ALA A 242 5.93 -5.17 -18.25
CA ALA A 242 6.32 -5.88 -17.04
C ALA A 242 5.76 -5.25 -15.74
N ILE A 243 5.61 -6.07 -14.70
CA ILE A 243 5.11 -5.63 -13.39
C ILE A 243 6.14 -4.73 -12.69
N GLY A 244 7.44 -5.06 -12.75
CA GLY A 244 8.45 -4.25 -12.08
C GLY A 244 9.87 -4.52 -12.55
N SER A 245 10.71 -3.48 -12.46
CA SER A 245 12.18 -3.64 -12.47
C SER A 245 12.71 -3.30 -11.08
N PHE A 246 13.16 -4.31 -10.36
CA PHE A 246 13.57 -4.21 -8.96
C PHE A 246 15.09 -4.11 -8.78
N GLU A 247 15.87 -4.35 -9.85
CA GLU A 247 17.33 -4.18 -9.86
C GLU A 247 17.99 -4.84 -8.63
N GLN A 248 19.04 -4.21 -8.08
CA GLN A 248 19.77 -4.63 -6.89
C GLN A 248 19.03 -4.35 -5.56
N THR A 249 17.69 -4.34 -5.54
CA THR A 249 16.93 -4.11 -4.30
C THR A 249 17.30 -5.13 -3.23
N ARG A 250 17.48 -4.64 -1.99
CA ARG A 250 17.97 -5.47 -0.88
C ARG A 250 16.94 -6.47 -0.40
N GLU A 251 15.71 -6.03 -0.12
CA GLU A 251 14.63 -6.91 0.29
C GLU A 251 13.40 -6.72 -0.62
N ILE A 252 12.93 -7.82 -1.22
CA ILE A 252 11.78 -7.85 -2.12
C ILE A 252 10.78 -8.86 -1.58
N LYS A 253 9.53 -8.43 -1.40
CA LYS A 253 8.39 -9.25 -1.04
C LYS A 253 7.24 -9.04 -2.02
N VAL A 254 6.86 -10.06 -2.77
CA VAL A 254 5.73 -10.04 -3.71
C VAL A 254 4.83 -11.25 -3.43
N VAL A 255 3.74 -11.04 -2.69
CA VAL A 255 2.90 -12.14 -2.20
C VAL A 255 1.40 -11.89 -2.24
N ASN A 256 0.61 -12.97 -2.37
CA ASN A 256 -0.84 -12.91 -2.30
C ASN A 256 -1.49 -11.98 -3.34
N ASN A 257 -0.83 -11.72 -4.46
CA ASN A 257 -1.37 -10.81 -5.48
C ASN A 257 -2.17 -11.56 -6.54
N LEU A 258 -3.08 -10.85 -7.18
CA LEU A 258 -3.81 -11.29 -8.36
C LEU A 258 -3.40 -10.42 -9.55
N PHE A 259 -2.67 -11.01 -10.51
CA PHE A 259 -2.21 -10.38 -11.73
C PHE A 259 -3.04 -10.89 -12.91
N VAL A 260 -3.90 -10.04 -13.46
CA VAL A 260 -4.70 -10.32 -14.64
C VAL A 260 -4.19 -9.47 -15.79
N ASN A 261 -3.83 -10.13 -16.89
CA ASN A 261 -3.24 -9.52 -18.08
C ASN A 261 -1.98 -8.68 -17.78
N PRO A 262 -1.00 -9.20 -17.02
CA PRO A 262 0.26 -8.49 -16.85
C PRO A 262 1.11 -8.60 -18.12
N ASN A 263 1.78 -7.52 -18.54
CA ASN A 263 2.65 -7.51 -19.72
C ASN A 263 1.97 -7.93 -21.03
N MET A 264 0.87 -7.26 -21.39
CA MET A 264 0.09 -7.53 -22.60
C MET A 264 0.89 -7.41 -23.92
N GLU A 265 2.04 -6.70 -23.92
CA GLU A 265 2.92 -6.59 -25.10
C GLU A 265 3.71 -7.87 -25.41
N GLY A 266 3.62 -8.90 -24.57
CA GLY A 266 4.35 -10.17 -24.75
C GLY A 266 5.86 -10.02 -24.54
N ASP A 267 6.62 -11.05 -24.92
CA ASP A 267 8.08 -10.97 -24.98
C ASP A 267 8.53 -10.15 -26.21
N THR A 268 8.40 -8.82 -26.10
CA THR A 268 8.87 -7.87 -27.11
C THR A 268 9.95 -6.97 -26.56
N ARG A 269 9.62 -6.23 -25.50
CA ARG A 269 10.51 -5.24 -24.86
C ARG A 269 10.84 -5.57 -23.43
N SER A 270 10.06 -6.46 -22.84
CA SER A 270 10.22 -6.92 -21.48
C SER A 270 9.85 -8.39 -21.46
N ALA A 271 10.85 -9.24 -21.65
CA ALA A 271 10.70 -10.68 -21.60
C ALA A 271 10.14 -11.16 -20.26
N ASN A 272 10.49 -10.45 -19.18
CA ASN A 272 10.21 -10.87 -17.81
C ASN A 272 9.13 -10.00 -17.15
N LEU A 273 8.16 -10.62 -16.46
CA LEU A 273 7.19 -9.90 -15.62
C LEU A 273 7.87 -9.16 -14.46
N PHE A 274 8.88 -9.79 -13.87
CA PHE A 274 9.77 -9.18 -12.88
C PHE A 274 11.20 -9.21 -13.40
N SER A 275 11.76 -8.03 -13.65
CA SER A 275 13.20 -7.89 -13.85
C SER A 275 13.84 -7.65 -12.49
N ILE A 276 14.65 -8.60 -12.07
CA ILE A 276 15.45 -8.51 -10.86
C ILE A 276 16.87 -8.67 -11.36
N ASP A 277 17.70 -7.65 -11.10
CA ASP A 277 19.15 -7.77 -11.32
C ASP A 277 19.65 -8.70 -10.21
N ALA A 278 19.50 -9.98 -10.48
CA ALA A 278 19.97 -11.05 -9.66
C ALA A 278 21.48 -10.99 -9.74
N PHE A 279 22.06 -10.80 -8.57
CA PHE A 279 23.23 -11.55 -8.18
C PHE A 279 24.34 -11.70 -9.24
N ASP A 280 24.67 -10.64 -10.00
CA ASP A 280 25.77 -10.71 -10.97
C ASP A 280 27.00 -11.25 -10.27
N SER A 281 27.39 -12.47 -10.66
CA SER A 281 28.52 -13.21 -10.10
C SER A 281 29.78 -12.33 -10.08
N GLU A 282 29.95 -11.39 -11.01
CA GLU A 282 31.11 -10.49 -11.02
C GLU A 282 31.06 -9.36 -9.97
N ASN A 283 29.88 -9.04 -9.41
CA ASN A 283 29.68 -7.96 -8.44
C ASN A 283 29.19 -8.43 -7.05
N LEU A 284 28.85 -9.70 -6.89
CA LEU A 284 28.55 -10.30 -5.58
C LEU A 284 29.71 -10.99 -4.90
N TYR A 285 30.75 -11.38 -5.65
CA TYR A 285 31.97 -11.85 -5.03
C TYR A 285 32.79 -10.65 -4.53
N THR A 286 32.49 -10.19 -3.33
CA THR A 286 33.61 -9.91 -2.44
C THR A 286 34.38 -11.21 -2.23
N GLU A 287 35.64 -11.20 -1.79
CA GLU A 287 36.42 -12.42 -1.46
C GLU A 287 35.72 -13.38 -0.45
N ALA A 288 34.47 -13.07 -0.01
CA ALA A 288 33.66 -13.78 0.97
C ALA A 288 32.27 -14.33 0.50
N GLY A 289 31.84 -14.20 -0.77
CA GLY A 289 30.57 -14.81 -1.26
C GLY A 289 29.32 -13.91 -1.28
N ILE A 290 28.12 -14.50 -1.53
CA ILE A 290 26.77 -13.87 -1.62
C ILE A 290 26.59 -12.79 -0.55
N ASP A 291 26.03 -11.62 -0.90
CA ASP A 291 25.61 -10.61 0.09
C ASP A 291 24.54 -11.21 1.01
N PRO A 292 24.88 -11.56 2.26
CA PRO A 292 23.97 -12.28 3.16
C PRO A 292 22.79 -11.42 3.61
N THR A 293 22.76 -10.15 3.20
CA THR A 293 21.75 -9.18 3.59
C THR A 293 20.62 -8.98 2.57
N ARG A 294 20.70 -9.61 1.39
CA ARG A 294 19.59 -9.60 0.42
C ARG A 294 18.55 -10.69 0.75
N ARG A 295 17.26 -10.38 0.52
CA ARG A 295 16.13 -11.28 0.80
C ARG A 295 15.09 -11.18 -0.32
N LEU A 296 14.63 -12.33 -0.81
CA LEU A 296 13.64 -12.43 -1.88
C LEU A 296 12.51 -13.38 -1.45
N GLU A 297 11.28 -12.87 -1.43
CA GLU A 297 10.06 -13.63 -1.17
C GLU A 297 9.06 -13.36 -2.30
N ILE A 298 8.97 -14.25 -3.28
CA ILE A 298 7.95 -14.16 -4.34
C ILE A 298 7.17 -15.46 -4.41
N HIS A 299 5.92 -15.42 -3.95
CA HIS A 299 5.06 -16.59 -3.95
C HIS A 299 3.59 -16.29 -3.69
N HIS A 300 2.71 -17.26 -3.92
CA HIS A 300 1.27 -17.15 -3.69
C HIS A 300 0.66 -16.03 -4.53
N ASN A 301 1.19 -15.84 -5.73
CA ASN A 301 0.67 -14.91 -6.72
C ASN A 301 -0.14 -15.69 -7.77
N TRP A 302 -1.29 -15.17 -8.14
CA TRP A 302 -2.14 -15.74 -9.18
C TRP A 302 -2.01 -14.95 -10.47
N PHE A 303 -1.77 -15.64 -11.58
CA PHE A 303 -1.64 -15.05 -12.89
C PHE A 303 -2.72 -15.56 -13.83
N TYR A 304 -3.30 -14.65 -14.59
CA TYR A 304 -4.29 -14.97 -15.60
C TYR A 304 -4.11 -14.09 -16.83
N PHE A 305 -4.26 -14.69 -18.01
CA PHE A 305 -4.30 -13.99 -19.29
C PHE A 305 -5.65 -14.26 -19.95
N ASP A 306 -6.36 -13.19 -20.29
CA ASP A 306 -7.59 -13.28 -21.08
C ASP A 306 -7.26 -13.89 -22.46
N PRO A 307 -8.13 -14.77 -23.02
CA PRO A 307 -7.90 -15.40 -24.32
C PRO A 307 -7.61 -14.40 -25.44
N VAL A 308 -8.24 -13.22 -25.41
CA VAL A 308 -7.99 -12.15 -26.40
C VAL A 308 -6.52 -11.73 -26.48
N ILE A 309 -5.74 -11.92 -25.40
CA ILE A 309 -4.30 -11.63 -25.38
C ILE A 309 -3.53 -12.80 -25.97
N THR A 310 -3.75 -14.00 -25.43
CA THR A 310 -3.02 -15.20 -25.85
C THR A 310 -3.28 -15.57 -27.30
N ASP A 311 -4.47 -15.27 -27.82
CA ASP A 311 -4.85 -15.48 -29.22
C ASP A 311 -4.04 -14.56 -30.14
N VAL A 312 -3.76 -13.31 -29.74
CA VAL A 312 -2.90 -12.38 -30.50
C VAL A 312 -1.44 -12.82 -30.44
N TRP A 313 -0.96 -13.27 -29.28
CA TRP A 313 0.41 -13.75 -29.10
C TRP A 313 0.74 -14.98 -29.93
N ALA A 314 -0.19 -15.94 -29.99
CA ALA A 314 0.01 -17.20 -30.72
C ALA A 314 0.48 -17.01 -32.18
N ASP A 315 0.16 -15.86 -32.78
CA ASP A 315 0.52 -15.52 -34.15
C ASP A 315 1.71 -14.55 -34.28
N THR A 316 2.19 -13.94 -33.18
CA THR A 316 3.07 -12.75 -33.26
C THR A 316 4.24 -12.69 -32.28
N VAL A 317 4.09 -13.11 -31.03
CA VAL A 317 5.08 -12.93 -29.95
C VAL A 317 5.00 -14.04 -28.92
N ASP A 318 6.11 -14.34 -28.24
CA ASP A 318 6.12 -15.32 -27.16
C ASP A 318 5.46 -14.77 -25.88
N MET A 319 4.94 -15.69 -25.06
CA MET A 319 4.45 -15.36 -23.73
C MET A 319 5.63 -14.92 -22.84
N PRO A 320 5.47 -13.87 -22.02
CA PRO A 320 6.56 -13.43 -21.16
C PRO A 320 6.83 -14.44 -20.04
N ASP A 321 8.11 -14.56 -19.70
CA ASP A 321 8.55 -15.32 -18.55
C ASP A 321 8.14 -14.62 -17.26
N PHE A 322 7.84 -15.42 -16.23
CA PHE A 322 7.49 -14.86 -14.91
C PHE A 322 8.70 -14.18 -14.25
N TYR A 323 9.91 -14.68 -14.50
CA TYR A 323 11.16 -14.25 -13.88
C TYR A 323 12.30 -14.29 -14.88
N ASP A 324 13.34 -13.50 -14.63
CA ASP A 324 14.61 -13.60 -15.35
C ASP A 324 15.30 -14.96 -15.09
N GLY A 325 15.80 -15.60 -16.15
CA GLY A 325 16.39 -16.94 -16.10
C GLY A 325 17.63 -17.03 -15.20
N ASP A 326 18.36 -15.92 -15.05
CA ASP A 326 19.57 -15.83 -14.24
C ASP A 326 19.29 -15.77 -12.72
N ILE A 327 18.03 -15.57 -12.30
CA ILE A 327 17.63 -15.52 -10.88
C ILE A 327 17.80 -16.89 -10.20
N PHE A 328 17.78 -17.99 -10.95
CA PHE A 328 17.70 -19.35 -10.38
C PHE A 328 19.04 -19.94 -9.96
N GLU A 329 20.18 -19.39 -10.40
CA GLU A 329 21.50 -19.95 -10.11
C GLU A 329 22.07 -19.56 -8.72
N ASP A 330 21.56 -18.49 -8.10
CA ASP A 330 22.20 -17.86 -6.91
C ASP A 330 21.29 -17.65 -5.68
N LEU A 331 20.14 -18.32 -5.59
CA LEU A 331 19.23 -18.16 -4.46
C LEU A 331 19.70 -18.90 -3.20
N VAL A 332 19.37 -18.30 -2.05
CA VAL A 332 19.59 -18.84 -0.70
C VAL A 332 18.22 -19.06 -0.06
N ASP A 333 18.00 -20.22 0.56
CA ASP A 333 16.73 -20.53 1.22
C ASP A 333 16.48 -19.68 2.49
N LEU A 334 15.29 -19.80 3.08
CA LEU A 334 14.90 -19.08 4.30
C LEU A 334 15.78 -19.40 5.52
N ASN A 335 16.60 -20.46 5.48
CA ASN A 335 17.54 -20.85 6.53
C ASN A 335 18.96 -20.34 6.29
N GLY A 336 19.23 -19.71 5.15
CA GLY A 336 20.56 -19.25 4.78
C GLY A 336 21.38 -20.30 4.02
N ASP A 337 20.77 -21.40 3.56
CA ASP A 337 21.44 -22.43 2.79
C ASP A 337 21.42 -22.09 1.29
N LEU A 338 22.61 -22.11 0.68
CA LEU A 338 22.80 -22.02 -0.77
C LEU A 338 22.07 -23.18 -1.45
N PHE A 339 21.26 -22.87 -2.47
CA PHE A 339 20.74 -23.90 -3.37
C PHE A 339 21.89 -24.43 -4.27
N ASN A 340 22.70 -25.35 -3.74
CA ASN A 340 23.84 -25.95 -4.45
C ASN A 340 23.45 -26.96 -5.54
N ASP A 341 22.17 -27.08 -5.86
CA ASP A 341 21.66 -27.97 -6.91
C ASP A 341 20.66 -27.17 -7.74
N THR A 342 21.11 -26.71 -8.91
CA THR A 342 20.31 -25.96 -9.88
C THR A 342 19.01 -26.71 -10.21
N THR A 343 19.06 -28.04 -10.28
CA THR A 343 17.88 -28.88 -10.48
C THR A 343 16.92 -28.86 -9.29
N ALA A 344 17.42 -28.76 -8.05
CA ALA A 344 16.59 -28.70 -6.85
C ALA A 344 16.10 -27.27 -6.55
N ALA A 345 16.80 -26.23 -6.99
CA ALA A 345 16.37 -24.83 -6.94
C ALA A 345 15.27 -24.55 -7.96
N GLU A 346 15.48 -25.01 -9.20
CA GLU A 346 14.48 -25.01 -10.27
C GLU A 346 13.28 -25.87 -9.85
N ASN A 347 13.48 -27.08 -9.32
CA ASN A 347 12.34 -27.86 -8.84
C ASN A 347 11.72 -27.27 -7.55
N ALA A 348 12.46 -26.67 -6.62
CA ALA A 348 11.85 -26.10 -5.43
C ALA A 348 11.02 -24.85 -5.75
N LEU A 349 11.48 -23.95 -6.63
CA LEU A 349 10.79 -22.70 -6.97
C LEU A 349 9.84 -22.80 -8.17
N MET A 350 10.09 -23.71 -9.12
CA MET A 350 9.23 -23.95 -10.30
C MET A 350 8.39 -25.23 -10.22
N SER A 351 8.63 -26.16 -9.29
CA SER A 351 7.68 -27.26 -9.03
C SER A 351 6.65 -26.88 -7.96
N GLU A 352 5.61 -26.16 -8.38
CA GLU A 352 4.23 -26.35 -7.89
C GLU A 352 3.83 -25.93 -6.44
N PRO A 353 4.37 -24.86 -5.80
CA PRO A 353 3.48 -24.11 -4.90
C PRO A 353 3.54 -22.57 -4.98
N TYR A 354 4.34 -21.97 -5.86
CA TYR A 354 4.67 -20.54 -5.73
C TYR A 354 3.99 -19.59 -6.73
N THR A 355 3.55 -20.10 -7.87
CA THR A 355 2.83 -19.34 -8.90
C THR A 355 1.62 -20.13 -9.36
N PHE A 356 0.43 -19.58 -9.19
CA PHE A 356 -0.80 -20.22 -9.65
C PHE A 356 -1.25 -19.61 -10.97
N THR A 357 -1.75 -20.44 -11.88
CA THR A 357 -2.35 -19.97 -13.14
C THR A 357 -3.75 -20.53 -13.30
N GLY A 358 -4.62 -19.77 -13.94
CA GLY A 358 -5.95 -20.24 -14.31
C GLY A 358 -6.97 -19.11 -14.45
N PRO A 359 -8.16 -19.43 -14.96
CA PRO A 359 -9.14 -18.43 -15.37
C PRO A 359 -9.66 -17.61 -14.19
N ILE A 360 -9.72 -16.29 -14.38
CA ILE A 360 -10.36 -15.37 -13.44
C ILE A 360 -11.46 -14.60 -14.16
N LYS A 361 -12.66 -14.68 -13.60
CA LYS A 361 -13.81 -13.92 -14.10
C LYS A 361 -14.28 -12.96 -13.04
N PHE A 362 -13.93 -11.69 -13.22
CA PHE A 362 -14.48 -10.60 -12.43
C PHE A 362 -15.95 -10.36 -12.76
N ARG A 363 -16.71 -9.85 -11.78
CA ARG A 363 -18.09 -9.39 -11.97
C ARG A 363 -18.16 -8.23 -12.95
N ASN A 364 -17.29 -7.23 -12.78
CA ASN A 364 -17.21 -6.05 -13.64
C ASN A 364 -15.82 -5.38 -13.56
N ALA A 365 -14.86 -5.86 -14.34
CA ALA A 365 -13.52 -5.26 -14.44
C ALA A 365 -13.25 -4.78 -15.88
N PRO A 366 -12.35 -3.81 -16.08
CA PRO A 366 -11.93 -3.41 -17.42
C PRO A 366 -11.31 -4.59 -18.16
N ARG A 367 -11.80 -4.85 -19.37
CA ARG A 367 -11.27 -5.87 -20.26
C ARG A 367 -10.50 -5.22 -21.41
N PRO A 368 -9.33 -5.75 -21.79
CA PRO A 368 -8.64 -5.26 -22.97
C PRO A 368 -9.45 -5.62 -24.22
N SER A 369 -9.52 -4.69 -25.18
CA SER A 369 -10.06 -5.00 -26.50
C SER A 369 -8.96 -5.62 -27.36
N GLU A 370 -9.34 -6.48 -28.30
CA GLU A 370 -8.41 -7.06 -29.28
C GLU A 370 -7.59 -5.97 -30.00
N ALA A 371 -8.22 -4.84 -30.37
CA ALA A 371 -7.54 -3.71 -30.98
C ALA A 371 -6.46 -3.09 -30.07
N ILE A 372 -6.69 -3.02 -28.75
CA ILE A 372 -5.68 -2.56 -27.80
C ILE A 372 -4.52 -3.54 -27.76
N VAL A 373 -4.80 -4.84 -27.66
CA VAL A 373 -3.76 -5.88 -27.60
C VAL A 373 -2.91 -5.85 -28.88
N ILE A 374 -3.53 -5.85 -30.05
CA ILE A 374 -2.84 -5.78 -31.34
C ILE A 374 -1.98 -4.50 -31.42
N GLY A 375 -2.53 -3.36 -30.99
CA GLY A 375 -1.80 -2.10 -30.98
C GLY A 375 -0.54 -2.16 -30.13
N VAL A 376 -0.64 -2.64 -28.90
CA VAL A 376 0.51 -2.68 -27.98
C VAL A 376 1.55 -3.73 -28.38
N VAL A 377 1.15 -4.88 -28.92
CA VAL A 377 2.08 -5.89 -29.43
C VAL A 377 2.87 -5.35 -30.63
N ASN A 378 2.18 -4.70 -31.58
CA ASN A 378 2.83 -4.08 -32.74
C ASN A 378 3.78 -2.94 -32.35
N ASP A 379 3.37 -2.10 -31.39
CA ASP A 379 4.26 -1.08 -30.83
C ASP A 379 5.46 -1.75 -30.17
N GLY A 380 5.23 -2.79 -29.37
CA GLY A 380 6.24 -3.68 -28.77
C GLY A 380 7.35 -4.05 -29.75
N LEU A 381 6.96 -4.67 -30.87
CA LEU A 381 7.83 -5.18 -31.94
C LEU A 381 8.62 -4.11 -32.70
N THR A 382 8.13 -2.86 -32.78
CA THR A 382 8.69 -1.85 -33.70
C THR A 382 9.66 -0.84 -33.06
N ALA A 383 9.87 -0.91 -31.73
CA ALA A 383 10.70 0.02 -30.93
C ALA A 383 10.23 1.51 -30.98
N PRO A 384 10.44 2.31 -29.90
CA PRO A 384 9.41 3.24 -29.43
C PRO A 384 9.50 4.61 -30.09
N SER A 385 8.65 4.90 -31.07
CA SER A 385 8.32 6.29 -31.48
C SER A 385 7.10 6.40 -32.40
N ARG A 386 6.09 5.53 -32.26
CA ARG A 386 4.85 5.74 -33.00
C ARG A 386 3.95 6.75 -32.29
N ASP A 387 4.22 8.01 -32.59
CA ASP A 387 3.25 9.10 -32.53
C ASP A 387 2.39 9.05 -33.81
N ASP A 388 1.84 7.87 -34.15
CA ASP A 388 1.06 7.70 -35.39
C ASP A 388 -0.43 8.03 -35.20
N GLY A 389 -0.86 8.35 -33.97
CA GLY A 389 -2.23 8.74 -33.65
C GLY A 389 -3.25 7.61 -33.80
N VAL A 390 -2.80 6.35 -33.95
CA VAL A 390 -3.69 5.19 -34.15
C VAL A 390 -3.68 4.23 -32.95
N SER A 391 -2.70 4.26 -32.04
CA SER A 391 -2.74 3.34 -30.90
C SER A 391 -3.89 3.70 -29.95
N PRO A 392 -4.77 2.75 -29.64
CA PRO A 392 -5.95 3.00 -28.81
C PRO A 392 -5.52 3.36 -27.39
N ASN A 393 -5.65 4.63 -27.01
CA ASN A 393 -5.38 5.13 -25.65
C ASN A 393 -6.17 4.29 -24.61
N TRP A 394 -5.80 4.36 -23.33
CA TRP A 394 -6.74 4.11 -22.25
C TRP A 394 -7.84 5.16 -22.38
N ASN A 395 -8.77 4.95 -23.31
CA ASN A 395 -9.39 6.04 -24.05
C ASN A 395 -10.32 6.80 -23.11
N TYR A 396 -9.80 7.85 -22.45
CA TYR A 396 -10.50 8.59 -21.42
C TYR A 396 -11.84 9.11 -21.95
N ALA A 397 -11.87 9.58 -23.21
CA ALA A 397 -13.05 10.13 -23.87
C ALA A 397 -14.13 9.09 -24.26
N THR A 398 -13.79 7.81 -24.43
CA THR A 398 -14.78 6.72 -24.65
C THR A 398 -14.96 5.84 -23.43
N SER A 399 -14.11 6.01 -22.41
CA SER A 399 -14.33 5.36 -21.14
C SER A 399 -15.61 5.95 -20.55
N PRO A 400 -16.54 5.14 -20.04
CA PRO A 400 -17.78 5.65 -19.45
C PRO A 400 -17.54 6.55 -18.21
N PHE A 401 -16.29 6.71 -17.77
CA PHE A 401 -15.83 7.45 -16.60
C PHE A 401 -15.86 8.95 -16.81
N PHE A 402 -15.57 9.41 -18.02
CA PHE A 402 -15.35 10.82 -18.31
C PHE A 402 -16.36 11.29 -19.34
N GLN A 403 -17.22 12.22 -18.94
CA GLN A 403 -18.16 12.86 -19.85
C GLN A 403 -17.81 14.32 -19.98
N VAL A 404 -17.52 14.77 -21.20
CA VAL A 404 -17.41 16.21 -21.46
C VAL A 404 -18.83 16.77 -21.60
N ILE A 405 -19.29 17.49 -20.57
CA ILE A 405 -20.59 18.16 -20.57
C ILE A 405 -20.32 19.66 -20.72
N GLN A 406 -20.80 20.25 -21.82
CA GLN A 406 -20.62 21.68 -22.12
C GLN A 406 -19.15 22.16 -22.07
N GLY A 407 -18.21 21.31 -22.50
CA GLY A 407 -16.78 21.65 -22.52
C GLY A 407 -16.06 21.53 -21.17
N THR A 408 -16.73 21.00 -20.14
CA THR A 408 -16.12 20.67 -18.84
C THR A 408 -16.13 19.15 -18.66
N LEU A 409 -15.01 18.60 -18.19
CA LEU A 409 -14.91 17.20 -17.84
C LEU A 409 -15.71 16.92 -16.56
N SER A 410 -16.70 16.05 -16.65
CA SER A 410 -17.37 15.44 -15.51
C SER A 410 -16.55 14.25 -15.04
N LEU A 411 -16.08 14.33 -13.79
CA LEU A 411 -15.38 13.23 -13.12
C LEU A 411 -16.36 12.27 -12.45
N PRO A 412 -16.01 10.98 -12.33
CA PRO A 412 -16.85 10.02 -11.63
C PRO A 412 -16.79 10.28 -10.11
N TRP A 413 -17.97 10.35 -9.50
CA TRP A 413 -18.12 10.45 -8.04
C TRP A 413 -18.07 9.08 -7.35
N GLU A 414 -18.32 8.01 -8.10
CA GLU A 414 -18.36 6.64 -7.61
C GLU A 414 -17.43 5.77 -8.46
N PHE A 415 -16.84 4.78 -7.80
CA PHE A 415 -16.01 3.80 -8.50
C PHE A 415 -16.92 2.76 -9.19
N PRO A 416 -16.87 2.60 -10.52
CA PRO A 416 -17.89 1.86 -11.25
C PRO A 416 -17.55 0.38 -11.51
N TYR A 417 -16.37 -0.07 -11.09
CA TYR A 417 -15.93 -1.45 -11.28
C TYR A 417 -16.16 -2.30 -10.03
N ASP A 418 -16.29 -3.60 -10.27
CA ASP A 418 -16.39 -4.65 -9.26
C ASP A 418 -15.42 -5.79 -9.63
N PHE A 419 -14.28 -5.83 -8.93
CA PHE A 419 -13.25 -6.85 -9.10
C PHE A 419 -13.52 -8.09 -8.25
N THR A 420 -14.75 -8.29 -7.75
CA THR A 420 -15.12 -9.56 -7.13
C THR A 420 -15.00 -10.67 -8.18
N TYR A 421 -14.40 -11.80 -7.81
CA TYR A 421 -14.36 -13.01 -8.63
C TYR A 421 -15.02 -14.19 -7.89
N ASP A 422 -15.18 -15.31 -8.57
CA ASP A 422 -15.85 -16.49 -8.02
C ASP A 422 -15.12 -17.03 -6.79
N ALA A 423 -15.81 -17.10 -5.66
CA ALA A 423 -15.29 -17.64 -4.40
C ALA A 423 -14.98 -19.15 -4.47
N SER A 424 -15.46 -19.85 -5.50
CA SER A 424 -15.12 -21.25 -5.77
C SER A 424 -13.87 -21.42 -6.65
N SER A 425 -13.33 -20.34 -7.21
CA SER A 425 -12.08 -20.39 -7.95
C SER A 425 -10.91 -20.76 -7.03
N LEU A 426 -9.89 -21.40 -7.58
CA LEU A 426 -8.67 -21.72 -6.83
C LEU A 426 -8.00 -20.47 -6.25
N ALA A 427 -8.07 -19.33 -6.96
CA ALA A 427 -7.59 -18.03 -6.48
C ALA A 427 -8.26 -17.56 -5.18
N ALA A 428 -9.43 -18.08 -4.81
CA ALA A 428 -10.10 -17.74 -3.55
C ALA A 428 -9.47 -18.44 -2.33
N SER A 429 -8.54 -19.39 -2.55
CA SER A 429 -7.85 -20.14 -1.49
C SER A 429 -6.32 -20.18 -1.64
N SER A 430 -5.77 -19.45 -2.62
CA SER A 430 -4.35 -19.52 -3.00
C SER A 430 -3.43 -18.56 -2.25
N ALA A 431 -3.94 -17.72 -1.36
CA ALA A 431 -3.08 -16.88 -0.52
C ALA A 431 -2.38 -17.69 0.57
N LEU A 432 -1.28 -17.18 1.13
CA LEU A 432 -0.47 -17.83 2.17
C LEU A 432 -1.28 -18.27 3.41
N ASN A 433 -2.37 -17.57 3.71
CA ASN A 433 -3.27 -17.89 4.82
C ASN A 433 -4.42 -18.84 4.42
N GLY A 434 -4.40 -19.41 3.21
CA GLY A 434 -5.50 -20.19 2.63
C GLY A 434 -6.70 -19.35 2.18
N GLY A 435 -6.55 -18.02 2.14
CA GLY A 435 -7.60 -17.09 1.72
C GLY A 435 -7.50 -16.64 0.26
N PRO A 436 -8.29 -15.64 -0.15
CA PRO A 436 -8.24 -15.12 -1.50
C PRO A 436 -6.98 -14.30 -1.76
N VAL A 437 -6.40 -14.47 -2.95
CA VAL A 437 -5.37 -13.57 -3.47
C VAL A 437 -5.99 -12.27 -3.99
N GLY A 438 -5.15 -11.24 -4.15
CA GLY A 438 -5.57 -9.93 -4.61
C GLY A 438 -6.08 -9.03 -3.49
N ASP A 439 -6.72 -7.94 -3.91
CA ASP A 439 -7.25 -6.91 -3.02
C ASP A 439 -8.46 -7.43 -2.21
N PRO A 440 -8.33 -7.50 -0.88
CA PRO A 440 -9.35 -8.09 -0.01
C PRO A 440 -10.64 -7.26 0.06
N ARG A 441 -10.68 -6.05 -0.50
CA ARG A 441 -11.91 -5.25 -0.57
C ARG A 441 -12.93 -5.80 -1.56
N TRP A 442 -12.48 -6.55 -2.57
CA TRP A 442 -13.34 -7.12 -3.62
C TRP A 442 -13.77 -8.54 -3.35
N VAL A 443 -13.03 -9.24 -2.51
CA VAL A 443 -13.41 -10.58 -2.09
C VAL A 443 -13.80 -10.42 -0.63
N PRO A 444 -15.11 -10.32 -0.31
CA PRO A 444 -15.53 -10.53 1.06
C PRO A 444 -14.97 -11.91 1.39
N GLN A 445 -13.97 -11.97 2.28
CA GLN A 445 -13.33 -13.24 2.51
C GLN A 445 -14.43 -14.25 2.88
N VAL A 446 -14.07 -15.51 2.76
CA VAL A 446 -14.35 -16.51 3.78
C VAL A 446 -13.80 -15.97 5.14
N LEU A 447 -14.36 -14.84 5.61
CA LEU A 447 -13.94 -13.97 6.73
C LEU A 447 -14.51 -14.52 8.04
N ASN A 448 -14.97 -15.77 8.02
CA ASN A 448 -15.55 -16.42 9.18
C ASN A 448 -14.57 -17.32 9.92
N ASP A 449 -13.43 -17.75 9.34
CA ASP A 449 -12.61 -18.75 10.02
C ASP A 449 -11.08 -18.52 10.12
N VAL A 450 -10.44 -17.66 9.31
CA VAL A 450 -8.96 -17.51 9.40
C VAL A 450 -8.49 -16.08 9.10
N ILE A 451 -8.65 -15.17 10.07
CA ILE A 451 -7.66 -14.16 10.51
C ILE A 451 -8.33 -13.32 11.61
N VAL A 452 -7.64 -13.25 12.74
CA VAL A 452 -7.96 -12.49 13.94
C VAL A 452 -8.24 -11.03 13.57
N SER A 453 -9.51 -10.61 13.65
CA SER A 453 -9.89 -9.24 13.30
C SER A 453 -9.23 -8.23 14.24
N LEU A 454 -9.03 -7.01 13.76
CA LEU A 454 -8.62 -5.87 14.59
C LEU A 454 -9.61 -5.64 15.76
N ASP A 455 -10.87 -6.06 15.59
CA ASP A 455 -11.87 -6.10 16.65
C ASP A 455 -11.53 -7.13 17.74
N ASP A 456 -10.91 -8.26 17.40
CA ASP A 456 -10.41 -9.25 18.37
C ASP A 456 -9.20 -8.71 19.15
N LEU A 457 -8.38 -7.83 18.55
CA LEU A 457 -7.27 -7.14 19.24
C LEU A 457 -7.78 -6.04 20.18
N MET A 458 -8.85 -5.34 19.80
CA MET A 458 -9.52 -4.33 20.64
C MET A 458 -10.41 -4.99 21.71
N ALA A 459 -11.01 -6.15 21.43
CA ALA A 459 -11.72 -6.97 22.40
C ALA A 459 -10.76 -7.64 23.39
N LYS A 460 -9.54 -8.02 22.95
CA LYS A 460 -8.44 -8.55 23.79
C LYS A 460 -8.04 -7.64 24.95
N THR A 461 -8.29 -6.33 24.86
CA THR A 461 -8.00 -5.38 25.94
C THR A 461 -9.25 -4.89 26.68
N SER A 462 -10.45 -5.18 26.14
CA SER A 462 -11.72 -4.60 26.59
C SER A 462 -12.77 -5.61 27.06
N LEU A 463 -12.53 -6.92 26.96
CA LEU A 463 -13.54 -7.94 27.25
C LEU A 463 -14.03 -7.90 28.70
N PHE A 464 -13.11 -7.66 29.65
CA PHE A 464 -13.42 -7.62 31.07
C PHE A 464 -12.75 -6.46 31.80
N TYR A 465 -13.38 -6.03 32.90
CA TYR A 465 -12.90 -4.96 33.77
C TYR A 465 -13.34 -5.20 35.22
N PRO A 466 -12.58 -4.78 36.24
CA PRO A 466 -11.25 -4.17 36.15
C PRO A 466 -10.10 -5.18 36.01
N ASN A 467 -9.02 -4.77 35.37
CA ASN A 467 -7.74 -5.48 35.34
C ASN A 467 -6.59 -4.44 35.40
N PRO A 468 -5.83 -4.34 36.52
CA PRO A 468 -5.87 -5.18 37.71
C PRO A 468 -7.20 -5.19 38.46
N VAL A 469 -7.54 -6.32 39.08
CA VAL A 469 -8.77 -6.54 39.86
C VAL A 469 -8.64 -5.79 41.18
N THR A 470 -9.58 -4.88 41.44
CA THR A 470 -9.58 -4.01 42.64
C THR A 470 -10.70 -4.29 43.62
N HIS A 471 -11.72 -5.06 43.23
CA HIS A 471 -12.92 -5.31 44.03
C HIS A 471 -13.28 -6.80 44.12
N ASN A 472 -12.27 -7.68 44.01
CA ASN A 472 -12.43 -9.13 44.02
C ASN A 472 -13.34 -9.71 42.93
N TYR A 473 -13.76 -8.95 41.92
CA TYR A 473 -14.50 -9.50 40.77
C TYR A 473 -14.02 -8.88 39.46
N ILE A 474 -14.25 -9.61 38.38
CA ILE A 474 -14.20 -9.09 37.01
C ILE A 474 -15.59 -9.11 36.39
N ALA A 475 -15.93 -8.09 35.61
CA ALA A 475 -17.18 -7.97 34.87
C ALA A 475 -16.92 -8.02 33.38
N PHE A 476 -17.76 -8.75 32.65
CA PHE A 476 -17.67 -8.94 31.20
C PHE A 476 -18.63 -7.98 30.48
N LYS A 477 -18.15 -7.26 29.48
CA LYS A 477 -18.99 -6.29 28.73
C LYS A 477 -20.11 -6.97 27.95
N ASN A 478 -19.83 -8.13 27.34
CA ASN A 478 -20.78 -8.89 26.51
C ASN A 478 -20.95 -10.33 27.04
N ALA A 479 -21.43 -10.47 28.27
CA ALA A 479 -21.54 -11.78 28.93
C ALA A 479 -22.44 -12.80 28.19
N SER A 480 -23.42 -12.32 27.42
CA SER A 480 -24.29 -13.15 26.58
C SER A 480 -23.53 -13.89 25.47
N ASP A 481 -22.41 -13.33 25.01
CA ASP A 481 -21.66 -13.82 23.87
C ASP A 481 -20.59 -14.84 24.28
N ILE A 482 -20.43 -15.08 25.58
CA ILE A 482 -19.45 -16.02 26.13
C ILE A 482 -20.03 -17.44 26.06
N LYS A 483 -19.44 -18.31 25.24
CA LYS A 483 -19.80 -19.74 25.14
C LYS A 483 -19.13 -20.56 26.24
N SER A 484 -17.83 -20.39 26.46
CA SER A 484 -17.08 -21.00 27.58
C SER A 484 -16.14 -19.99 28.22
N LEU A 485 -15.79 -20.22 29.48
CA LEU A 485 -14.83 -19.42 30.22
C LEU A 485 -14.10 -20.31 31.22
N GLN A 486 -12.79 -20.15 31.31
CA GLN A 486 -11.93 -20.79 32.31
C GLN A 486 -10.87 -19.80 32.80
N ILE A 487 -10.54 -19.85 34.09
CA ILE A 487 -9.43 -19.11 34.69
C ILE A 487 -8.45 -20.14 35.25
N TYR A 488 -7.18 -20.02 34.87
CA TYR A 488 -6.10 -20.89 35.30
C TYR A 488 -5.11 -20.13 36.18
N ALA A 489 -4.62 -20.79 37.22
CA ALA A 489 -3.40 -20.38 37.91
C ALA A 489 -2.16 -20.62 37.01
N LEU A 490 -1.03 -19.99 37.32
CA LEU A 490 0.19 -20.10 36.49
C LEU A 490 0.77 -21.52 36.40
N ASN A 491 0.40 -22.41 37.32
CA ASN A 491 0.76 -23.84 37.28
C ASN A 491 -0.19 -24.67 36.39
N GLY A 492 -1.14 -24.04 35.69
CA GLY A 492 -2.10 -24.69 34.80
C GLY A 492 -3.35 -25.24 35.49
N LEU A 493 -3.48 -25.11 36.82
CA LEU A 493 -4.68 -25.55 37.54
C LEU A 493 -5.86 -24.61 37.23
N GLU A 494 -7.01 -25.17 36.81
CA GLU A 494 -8.25 -24.41 36.67
C GLU A 494 -8.78 -24.02 38.06
N VAL A 495 -9.04 -22.72 38.26
CA VAL A 495 -9.48 -22.15 39.55
C VAL A 495 -10.88 -21.56 39.52
N LYS A 496 -11.37 -21.18 38.33
CA LYS A 496 -12.74 -20.70 38.08
C LYS A 496 -13.17 -21.06 36.66
N ASN A 497 -14.46 -21.15 36.43
CA ASN A 497 -15.02 -21.39 35.10
C ASN A 497 -16.32 -20.61 34.87
N LYS A 498 -17.00 -20.89 33.76
CA LYS A 498 -18.23 -20.19 33.37
C LYS A 498 -19.39 -20.38 34.37
N GLU A 499 -19.45 -21.49 35.08
CA GLU A 499 -20.50 -21.75 36.07
C GLU A 499 -20.37 -20.83 37.30
N ASP A 500 -19.18 -20.31 37.57
CA ASP A 500 -18.94 -19.27 38.58
C ASP A 500 -19.45 -17.88 38.16
N MET A 501 -19.94 -17.72 36.91
CA MET A 501 -20.37 -16.43 36.40
C MET A 501 -21.82 -16.12 36.78
N ILE A 502 -22.02 -15.05 37.55
CA ILE A 502 -23.34 -14.56 37.98
C ILE A 502 -23.54 -13.16 37.39
N SER A 503 -24.59 -12.98 36.59
CA SER A 503 -24.95 -11.69 35.97
C SER A 503 -23.77 -11.02 35.22
N GLY A 504 -22.98 -11.83 34.49
CA GLY A 504 -21.82 -11.36 33.73
C GLY A 504 -20.61 -10.98 34.56
N ARG A 505 -20.52 -11.45 35.82
CA ARG A 505 -19.38 -11.23 36.71
C ARG A 505 -18.85 -12.54 37.26
N ILE A 506 -17.54 -12.59 37.53
CA ILE A 506 -16.90 -13.70 38.24
C ILE A 506 -16.27 -13.17 39.51
N ASP A 507 -16.66 -13.76 40.64
CA ASP A 507 -16.05 -13.51 41.93
C ASP A 507 -14.72 -14.28 42.08
N LEU A 508 -13.69 -13.54 42.44
CA LEU A 508 -12.31 -13.95 42.64
C LEU A 508 -11.88 -13.83 44.11
N SER A 509 -12.80 -13.51 45.03
CA SER A 509 -12.53 -13.30 46.46
C SER A 509 -11.81 -14.48 47.15
N GLY A 510 -12.04 -15.71 46.69
CA GLY A 510 -11.39 -16.93 47.19
C GLY A 510 -10.00 -17.23 46.62
N LEU A 511 -9.48 -16.41 45.70
CA LEU A 511 -8.18 -16.60 45.08
C LEU A 511 -7.11 -15.73 45.77
N PRO A 512 -5.85 -16.20 45.91
CA PRO A 512 -4.77 -15.36 46.41
C PRO A 512 -4.45 -14.23 45.42
N ASP A 513 -3.82 -13.16 45.91
CA ASP A 513 -3.31 -12.10 45.05
C ASP A 513 -2.20 -12.65 44.15
N GLY A 514 -2.21 -12.25 42.89
CA GLY A 514 -1.34 -12.88 41.89
C GLY A 514 -1.86 -12.78 40.47
N MET A 515 -1.24 -13.57 39.61
CA MET A 515 -1.50 -13.57 38.17
C MET A 515 -2.22 -14.85 37.76
N PHE A 516 -3.22 -14.70 36.89
CA PHE A 516 -4.01 -15.79 36.35
C PHE A 516 -4.15 -15.64 34.83
N ILE A 517 -4.46 -16.74 34.15
CA ILE A 517 -4.75 -16.76 32.71
C ILE A 517 -6.25 -17.01 32.53
N LEU A 518 -6.93 -16.05 31.93
CA LEU A 518 -8.30 -16.18 31.48
C LEU A 518 -8.31 -16.75 30.06
N LYS A 519 -9.08 -17.80 29.85
CA LYS A 519 -9.46 -18.33 28.54
C LYS A 519 -10.95 -18.15 28.34
N VAL A 520 -11.36 -17.51 27.25
CA VAL A 520 -12.76 -17.31 26.89
C VAL A 520 -12.99 -17.84 25.48
N THR A 521 -14.05 -18.61 25.29
CA THR A 521 -14.55 -18.98 23.97
C THR A 521 -15.87 -18.26 23.75
N ASN A 522 -16.03 -17.51 22.66
CA ASN A 522 -17.29 -16.82 22.37
C ASN A 522 -18.29 -17.71 21.60
N SER A 523 -19.50 -17.19 21.34
CA SER A 523 -20.56 -17.87 20.58
C SER A 523 -20.16 -18.25 19.15
N ARG A 524 -19.12 -17.61 18.60
CA ARG A 524 -18.52 -17.89 17.28
C ARG A 524 -17.35 -18.88 17.34
N ASN A 525 -17.13 -19.57 18.47
CA ASN A 525 -16.00 -20.48 18.73
C ASN A 525 -14.60 -19.83 18.71
N GLN A 526 -14.51 -18.50 18.74
CA GLN A 526 -13.21 -17.82 18.80
C GLN A 526 -12.65 -17.90 20.23
N ILE A 527 -11.36 -18.20 20.36
CA ILE A 527 -10.68 -18.37 21.65
C ILE A 527 -9.81 -17.15 21.96
N LEU A 528 -10.08 -16.55 23.11
CA LEU A 528 -9.30 -15.47 23.71
C LEU A 528 -8.50 -15.99 24.90
N ASN A 529 -7.21 -15.65 24.97
CA ASN A 529 -6.40 -15.82 26.18
C ASN A 529 -5.94 -14.44 26.67
N GLN A 530 -6.16 -14.12 27.94
CA GLN A 530 -5.77 -12.84 28.53
C GLN A 530 -5.28 -13.02 29.97
N LYS A 531 -4.29 -12.21 30.38
CA LYS A 531 -3.78 -12.18 31.74
C LYS A 531 -4.70 -11.39 32.67
N ILE A 532 -5.03 -11.95 33.84
CA ILE A 532 -5.69 -11.25 34.95
C ILE A 532 -4.64 -10.99 36.05
N ILE A 533 -4.65 -9.78 36.61
CA ILE A 533 -3.82 -9.43 37.79
C ILE A 533 -4.77 -9.14 38.96
N LYS A 534 -4.78 -10.00 39.99
CA LYS A 534 -5.48 -9.73 41.26
C LYS A 534 -4.51 -9.09 42.24
N LYS A 535 -4.91 -7.96 42.83
CA LYS A 535 -4.12 -7.19 43.79
C LYS A 535 -4.75 -7.21 45.17
#